data_AF-W7B402-F1
#
_entry.id   AF-W7B402-F1
#
_cell.length_a   1.000
_cell.length_b   1.000
_cell.length_c   1.000
_cell.angle_alpha   90.00
_cell.angle_beta   90.00
_cell.angle_gamma   90.00
#
_symmetry.space_group_name_H-M   'P 1'
#
loop_
_entity.id
_entity.type
_entity.pdbx_description
1 polymer ?
#
loop_
_entity_poly.entity_id
_entity_poly.type
_entity_poly.pdbx_seq_one_letter_code
_entity_poly.pdbx_strand_id
1 'polypeptide(L)'
;MVKVRPFKAIRPKQDLAHQVASLPYDVLNSDEARELSKENPYSFLHIDKAEIDLDKTLSPYAAEVYQKANENLETFLKKRVARKGGTRFLLFI
;
A
#
# COMPACT_ATOMS: atom_id res chain seq x y z
N MET A 1 31.74 4.65 9.01
CA MET A 1 31.17 5.27 7.80
C MET A 1 30.02 4.41 7.30
N VAL A 2 28.82 4.97 7.15
CA VAL A 2 27.62 4.23 6.70
C VAL A 2 27.74 3.91 5.20
N LYS A 3 27.42 2.67 4.81
CA LYS A 3 27.38 2.23 3.40
C LYS A 3 25.94 2.20 2.91
N VAL A 4 25.56 3.13 2.05
CA VAL A 4 24.23 3.17 1.42
C VAL A 4 24.25 2.35 0.13
N ARG A 5 23.29 1.45 -0.05
CA ARG A 5 23.16 0.60 -1.24
C ARG A 5 21.80 0.81 -1.92
N PRO A 6 21.77 0.93 -3.25
CA PRO A 6 20.51 1.01 -3.97
C PRO A 6 19.75 -0.32 -3.91
N PHE A 7 18.42 -0.26 -3.87
CA PHE A 7 17.54 -1.42 -3.95
C PHE A 7 16.49 -1.22 -5.06
N LYS A 8 15.77 -2.30 -5.39
CA LYS A 8 14.62 -2.23 -6.29
C LYS A 8 13.39 -1.92 -5.45
N ALA A 9 12.71 -0.81 -5.75
CA ALA A 9 11.48 -0.42 -5.08
C ALA A 9 10.28 -0.58 -6.01
N ILE A 10 9.10 -0.79 -5.43
CA ILE A 10 7.83 -0.59 -6.11
C ILE A 10 7.42 0.86 -5.86
N ARG A 11 7.03 1.58 -6.92
CA ARG A 11 6.60 2.97 -6.80
C ARG A 11 5.33 3.24 -7.63
N PRO A 12 4.47 4.15 -7.19
CA PRO A 12 3.35 4.59 -8.00
C PRO A 12 3.83 5.26 -9.30
N LYS A 13 2.96 5.32 -10.30
CA LYS A 13 3.17 6.26 -11.41
C LYS A 13 3.09 7.70 -10.91
N GLN A 14 3.80 8.60 -11.57
CA GLN A 14 3.91 10.00 -11.13
C GLN A 14 2.55 10.71 -11.12
N ASP A 15 1.70 10.45 -12.10
CA ASP A 15 0.35 10.98 -12.22
C ASP A 15 -0.60 10.43 -11.16
N LEU A 16 -0.37 9.21 -10.66
CA LEU A 16 -1.21 8.58 -9.62
C LEU A 16 -0.61 8.70 -8.21
N ALA A 17 0.59 9.26 -8.05
CA ALA A 17 1.29 9.29 -6.78
C ALA A 17 0.48 9.99 -5.67
N HIS A 18 -0.25 11.06 -6.02
CA HIS A 18 -1.10 11.79 -5.09
C HIS A 18 -2.34 11.00 -4.64
N GLN A 19 -2.81 10.04 -5.45
CA GLN A 19 -3.91 9.14 -5.10
C GLN A 19 -3.41 7.91 -4.36
N VAL A 20 -2.17 7.50 -4.57
CA VAL A 20 -1.59 6.37 -3.83
C VAL A 20 -1.16 6.78 -2.43
N ALA A 21 -0.68 8.01 -2.25
CA ALA A 21 -0.31 8.52 -0.94
C ALA A 21 -1.49 8.43 0.06
N SER A 22 -1.21 7.90 1.24
CA SER A 22 -2.17 7.80 2.34
C SER A 22 -1.58 8.36 3.62
N LEU A 23 -2.45 8.61 4.61
CA LEU A 23 -1.98 8.89 5.97
C LEU A 23 -1.21 7.69 6.54
N PRO A 24 -0.27 7.91 7.47
CA PRO A 24 0.44 6.83 8.16
C PRO A 24 -0.51 5.84 8.84
N TYR A 25 -0.18 4.55 8.85
CA TYR A 25 -1.03 3.51 9.44
C TYR A 25 -1.25 3.65 10.95
N ASP A 26 -0.31 4.28 11.66
CA ASP A 26 -0.35 4.49 13.12
C ASP A 26 -1.30 5.61 13.54
N VAL A 27 -1.66 6.52 12.63
CA VAL A 27 -2.56 7.64 12.94
C VAL A 27 -4.03 7.32 12.63
N LEU A 28 -4.31 6.15 12.05
CA LEU A 28 -5.65 5.72 11.67
C LEU A 28 -5.99 4.37 12.29
N ASN A 29 -7.19 4.29 12.87
CA ASN A 29 -7.80 2.99 13.16
C ASN A 29 -8.40 2.37 11.89
N SER A 30 -8.76 1.07 11.95
CA SER A 30 -9.25 0.33 10.78
C SER A 30 -10.61 0.84 10.26
N ASP A 31 -11.44 1.44 11.11
CA ASP A 31 -12.72 2.02 10.68
C ASP A 31 -12.51 3.34 9.91
N GLU A 32 -11.66 4.24 10.43
CA GLU A 32 -11.28 5.48 9.74
C GLU A 32 -10.61 5.19 8.40
N ALA A 33 -9.66 4.23 8.39
CA ALA A 33 -8.99 3.80 7.18
C ALA A 33 -9.95 3.22 6.14
N ARG A 34 -11.02 2.53 6.58
CA ARG A 34 -12.05 2.01 5.70
C ARG A 34 -12.87 3.14 5.09
N GLU A 35 -13.27 4.14 5.86
CA GLU A 35 -14.02 5.29 5.32
C GLU A 35 -13.18 6.10 4.33
N LEU A 36 -11.92 6.41 4.67
CA LEU A 36 -11.02 7.19 3.81
C LEU A 36 -10.73 6.47 2.48
N SER A 37 -10.59 5.14 2.52
CA SER A 37 -10.27 4.34 1.33
C SER A 37 -11.46 4.14 0.39
N LYS A 38 -12.71 4.29 0.87
CA LYS A 38 -13.90 4.21 0.00
C LYS A 38 -13.91 5.29 -1.07
N GLU A 39 -13.44 6.49 -0.74
CA GLU A 39 -13.41 7.61 -1.67
C GLU A 39 -12.27 7.49 -2.70
N ASN A 40 -11.24 6.69 -2.39
CA ASN A 40 -10.05 6.57 -3.22
C ASN A 40 -9.59 5.11 -3.38
N PRO A 41 -9.98 4.45 -4.48
CA PRO A 41 -9.64 3.05 -4.73
C PRO A 41 -8.14 2.80 -5.01
N TYR A 42 -7.33 3.87 -5.12
CA TYR A 42 -5.89 3.78 -5.29
C TYR A 42 -5.11 4.03 -4.00
N SER A 43 -5.79 4.30 -2.88
CA SER A 43 -5.18 4.50 -1.56
C SER A 43 -4.25 3.36 -1.18
N PHE A 44 -3.06 3.68 -0.68
CA PHE A 44 -2.12 2.66 -0.20
C PHE A 44 -2.61 1.93 1.06
N LEU A 45 -3.64 2.42 1.74
CA LEU A 45 -4.28 1.74 2.88
C LEU A 45 -4.87 0.38 2.49
N HIS A 46 -5.25 0.17 1.22
CA HIS A 46 -5.65 -1.16 0.73
C HIS A 46 -4.50 -2.19 0.83
N ILE A 47 -3.25 -1.76 0.95
CA ILE A 47 -2.07 -2.63 1.10
C ILE A 47 -1.56 -2.58 2.55
N ASP A 48 -1.43 -1.39 3.13
CA ASP A 48 -0.85 -1.17 4.46
C ASP A 48 -1.80 -1.55 5.61
N LYS A 49 -3.11 -1.38 5.40
CA LYS A 49 -4.20 -1.78 6.30
C LYS A 49 -5.22 -2.63 5.56
N ALA A 50 -4.78 -3.72 4.93
CA ALA A 50 -5.61 -4.54 4.06
C ALA A 50 -6.85 -5.16 4.75
N GLU A 51 -6.91 -5.15 6.08
CA GLU A 51 -8.09 -5.57 6.84
C GLU A 51 -9.33 -4.72 6.53
N ILE A 52 -9.15 -3.50 6.00
CA ILE A 52 -10.25 -2.64 5.55
C ILE A 52 -11.02 -3.20 4.36
N ASP A 53 -10.46 -4.17 3.63
CA ASP A 53 -11.13 -4.83 2.50
C ASP A 53 -11.76 -6.17 2.87
N LEU A 54 -11.62 -6.59 4.14
CA LEU A 54 -12.13 -7.85 4.65
C LEU A 54 -13.29 -7.62 5.64
N ASP A 55 -13.81 -8.69 6.22
CA ASP A 55 -14.81 -8.60 7.27
C ASP A 55 -14.24 -7.96 8.54
N LYS A 56 -15.01 -7.10 9.21
CA LYS A 56 -14.57 -6.39 10.42
C LYS A 56 -14.33 -7.31 11.62
N THR A 57 -14.90 -8.50 11.61
CA THR A 57 -14.71 -9.50 12.68
C THR A 57 -13.36 -10.22 12.58
N LEU A 58 -12.68 -10.10 11.44
CA LEU A 58 -11.38 -10.70 11.22
C LEU A 58 -10.31 -9.92 11.99
N SER A 59 -9.39 -10.65 12.63
CA SER A 59 -8.22 -10.02 13.24
C SER A 59 -7.38 -9.29 12.18
N PRO A 60 -6.89 -8.07 12.45
CA PRO A 60 -5.96 -7.36 11.57
C PRO A 60 -4.65 -8.14 11.30
N TYR A 61 -4.34 -9.11 12.16
CA TYR A 61 -3.13 -9.95 12.05
C TYR A 61 -3.41 -11.34 11.47
N ALA A 62 -4.62 -11.59 10.98
CA ALA A 62 -4.97 -12.86 10.37
C ALA A 62 -4.20 -13.07 9.06
N ALA A 63 -3.94 -14.33 8.70
CA ALA A 63 -3.18 -14.67 7.50
C ALA A 63 -3.84 -14.13 6.22
N GLU A 64 -5.18 -14.10 6.22
CA GLU A 64 -6.04 -13.60 5.17
C GLU A 64 -5.81 -12.11 4.89
N VAL A 65 -5.47 -11.30 5.92
CA VAL A 65 -5.12 -9.88 5.75
C VAL A 65 -3.87 -9.73 4.91
N TYR A 66 -2.83 -10.50 5.21
CA TYR A 66 -1.58 -10.47 4.44
C TYR A 66 -1.75 -10.99 3.01
N GLN A 67 -2.58 -12.02 2.83
CA GLN A 67 -2.94 -12.51 1.50
C GLN A 67 -3.67 -11.43 0.70
N LYS A 68 -4.62 -10.74 1.33
CA LYS A 68 -5.36 -9.63 0.73
C LYS A 68 -4.44 -8.45 0.36
N ALA A 69 -3.51 -8.08 1.23
CA ALA A 69 -2.50 -7.06 0.95
C ALA A 69 -1.69 -7.40 -0.32
N ASN A 70 -1.28 -8.66 -0.45
CA ASN A 70 -0.54 -9.14 -1.62
C ASN A 70 -1.39 -9.13 -2.90
N GLU A 71 -2.65 -9.55 -2.84
CA GLU A 71 -3.60 -9.48 -3.96
C GLU A 71 -3.83 -8.04 -4.44
N ASN A 72 -3.97 -7.11 -3.49
CA ASN A 72 -4.16 -5.70 -3.77
C ASN A 72 -2.91 -5.09 -4.40
N LEU A 73 -1.71 -5.41 -3.89
CA LEU A 73 -0.43 -5.01 -4.49
C LEU A 73 -0.27 -5.54 -5.93
N GLU A 74 -0.57 -6.81 -6.17
CA GLU A 74 -0.54 -7.40 -7.51
C GLU A 74 -1.55 -6.73 -8.45
N THR A 75 -2.72 -6.34 -7.93
CA THR A 75 -3.71 -5.56 -8.67
C THR A 75 -3.17 -4.18 -9.06
N PHE A 76 -2.48 -3.49 -8.15
CA PHE A 76 -1.83 -2.20 -8.42
C PHE A 76 -0.77 -2.34 -9.53
N LEU A 77 0.01 -3.43 -9.52
CA LEU A 77 1.00 -3.71 -10.56
C LEU A 77 0.35 -4.02 -11.92
N LYS A 78 -0.68 -4.88 -11.93
CA LYS A 78 -1.42 -5.25 -13.16
C LYS A 78 -2.11 -4.05 -13.81
N LYS A 79 -2.76 -3.20 -13.00
CA LYS A 79 -3.41 -1.95 -13.45
C LYS A 79 -2.40 -0.84 -13.79
N ARG A 80 -1.09 -1.10 -13.63
CA ARG A 80 -0.02 -0.11 -13.78
C ARG A 80 -0.25 1.13 -12.91
N VAL A 81 -0.87 0.97 -11.74
CA VAL A 81 -0.94 2.02 -10.71
C VAL A 81 0.44 2.16 -10.07
N ALA A 82 1.06 1.03 -9.76
CA ALA A 82 2.44 0.94 -9.34
C ALA A 82 3.29 0.18 -10.36
N ARG A 83 4.60 0.42 -10.33
CA ARG A 83 5.59 -0.27 -11.15
C ARG A 83 6.78 -0.71 -10.31
N LYS A 84 7.26 -1.92 -10.57
CA LYS A 84 8.57 -2.39 -10.10
C LYS A 84 9.64 -1.54 -10.79
N GLY A 85 10.48 -0.88 -10.00
CA GLY A 85 11.59 -0.08 -10.49
C GLY A 85 12.66 -0.93 -11.21
N GLY A 86 13.29 -0.32 -12.22
CA GLY A 86 14.58 -0.80 -12.73
C GLY A 86 15.72 -0.55 -11.74
N THR A 87 16.94 -0.96 -12.11
CA THR A 87 18.12 -0.97 -11.25
C THR A 87 18.39 0.43 -10.65
N ARG A 88 18.20 0.53 -9.32
CA ARG A 88 18.74 1.52 -8.37
C ARG A 88 17.95 2.81 -8.11
N PHE A 89 16.94 2.79 -7.22
CA PHE A 89 16.42 4.04 -6.61
C PHE A 89 15.89 3.85 -5.17
N LEU A 90 16.00 4.92 -4.37
CA LEU A 90 15.61 5.02 -2.95
C LEU A 90 14.09 5.23 -2.79
N LEU A 91 13.49 4.62 -1.77
CA LEU A 91 12.09 4.76 -1.37
C LEU A 91 11.95 5.91 -0.37
N PHE A 92 10.99 6.80 -0.58
CA PHE A 92 10.50 7.72 0.44
C PHE A 92 9.50 6.96 1.31
N ILE A 93 9.82 6.86 2.60
CA ILE A 93 8.88 6.56 3.69
C ILE A 93 8.33 7.87 4.23
#